data_AF-A0A919YRL8-F1
#
_entry.id   AF-A0A919YRL8-F1
#
_cell.length_a   1.000
_cell.length_b   1.000
_cell.length_c   1.000
_cell.angle_alpha   90.00
_cell.angle_beta   90.00
_cell.angle_gamma   90.00
#
_symmetry.space_group_name_H-M   'P 1'
#
loop_
_entity.id
_entity.type
_entity.pdbx_description
1 polymer ?
#
loop_
_entity_poly.entity_id
_entity_poly.type
_entity_poly.pdbx_seq_one_letter_code
_entity_poly.pdbx_strand_id
1 'polypeptide(L)'
;MKALSTFFKARINSYKAFPVYSLIGYCLVIITLLINIAFRIVSDIGLKIILSTFSSLFLILTTIWLVMGVIELLTLIKTALSLKKKLSRDEIENDVYRNRFRRLKKFLIINIGYIVLILLQIVYVIFNWEKLNI
;
A
#
# COMPACT_ATOMS: atom_id res chain seq x y z
N MET A 1 7.89 14.18 13.75
CA MET A 1 6.51 13.73 13.42
C MET A 1 5.63 14.82 12.77
N LYS A 2 5.60 16.07 13.29
CA LYS A 2 4.83 17.19 12.69
C LYS A 2 5.25 17.54 11.25
N ALA A 3 6.54 17.63 10.95
CA ALA A 3 7.01 17.98 9.60
C ALA A 3 6.60 16.98 8.51
N LEU A 4 6.58 15.69 8.85
CA LEU A 4 6.08 14.63 7.96
C LEU A 4 4.59 14.90 7.68
N SER A 5 3.77 15.07 8.72
CA SER A 5 2.33 15.31 8.54
C SER A 5 2.02 16.59 7.76
N THR A 6 2.84 17.66 7.87
CA THR A 6 2.69 18.88 7.06
C THR A 6 3.05 18.67 5.59
N PHE A 7 4.16 17.98 5.30
CA PHE A 7 4.57 17.65 3.94
C PHE A 7 3.55 16.71 3.26
N PHE A 8 3.00 15.77 4.04
CA PHE A 8 1.86 14.94 3.66
C PHE A 8 0.65 15.80 3.33
N LYS A 9 0.21 16.68 4.22
CA LYS A 9 -0.97 17.54 4.04
C LYS A 9 -0.84 18.44 2.79
N ALA A 10 0.35 18.93 2.49
CA ALA A 10 0.64 19.76 1.31
C ALA A 10 0.59 18.97 -0.01
N ARG A 11 1.17 17.75 -0.05
CA ARG A 11 1.11 16.88 -1.25
C ARG A 11 -0.31 16.34 -1.50
N ILE A 12 -1.08 16.15 -0.42
CA ILE A 12 -2.45 15.64 -0.39
C ILE A 12 -3.50 16.64 -0.86
N ASN A 13 -3.31 17.94 -0.61
CA ASN A 13 -4.24 18.98 -1.07
C ASN A 13 -4.12 19.29 -2.57
N SER A 14 -3.10 18.78 -3.23
CA SER A 14 -3.00 18.80 -4.69
C SER A 14 -3.94 17.74 -5.26
N TYR A 15 -4.83 18.13 -6.19
CA TYR A 15 -5.72 17.23 -6.93
C TYR A 15 -5.01 16.10 -7.72
N LYS A 16 -3.67 16.04 -7.65
CA LYS A 16 -2.82 14.95 -8.12
C LYS A 16 -2.59 13.89 -7.04
N ALA A 17 -3.65 13.46 -6.35
CA ALA A 17 -3.60 12.40 -5.34
C ALA A 17 -3.29 11.04 -5.97
N PHE A 18 -2.03 10.83 -6.35
CA PHE A 18 -1.52 9.58 -6.89
C PHE A 18 -1.21 8.63 -5.72
N PRO A 19 -1.59 7.33 -5.80
CA PRO A 19 -1.41 6.38 -4.71
C PRO A 19 0.05 5.88 -4.65
N VAL A 20 0.99 6.79 -4.39
CA VAL A 20 2.43 6.52 -4.41
C VAL A 20 2.81 5.49 -3.34
N TYR A 21 2.20 5.55 -2.16
CA TYR A 21 2.57 4.67 -1.06
C TYR A 21 2.09 3.24 -1.30
N SER A 22 0.88 3.08 -1.84
CA SER A 22 0.40 1.76 -2.27
C SER A 22 1.26 1.18 -3.38
N LEU A 23 1.72 1.99 -4.35
CA LEU A 23 2.59 1.52 -5.42
C LEU A 23 3.95 1.06 -4.89
N ILE A 24 4.58 1.83 -3.99
CA ILE A 24 5.81 1.41 -3.32
C ILE A 24 5.57 0.12 -2.52
N GLY A 25 4.44 0.05 -1.82
CA GLY A 25 4.03 -1.13 -1.08
C GLY A 25 3.87 -2.37 -1.97
N TYR A 26 3.25 -2.24 -3.14
CA TYR A 26 3.17 -3.32 -4.13
C TYR A 26 4.56 -3.81 -4.56
N CYS A 27 5.49 -2.89 -4.84
CA CYS A 27 6.86 -3.26 -5.18
C CYS A 27 7.53 -4.05 -4.05
N LEU A 28 7.34 -3.62 -2.80
CA LEU A 28 7.87 -4.35 -1.63
C LEU A 28 7.30 -5.76 -1.56
N VAL A 29 5.99 -5.94 -1.72
CA VAL A 29 5.39 -7.27 -1.66
C VAL A 29 5.88 -8.18 -2.81
N ILE A 30 6.01 -7.65 -4.02
CA ILE A 30 6.57 -8.41 -5.16
C ILE A 30 7.99 -8.88 -4.85
N ILE A 31 8.84 -8.00 -4.29
CA ILE A 31 10.20 -8.38 -3.89
C ILE A 31 10.16 -9.48 -2.82
N THR A 32 9.29 -9.36 -1.81
CA THR A 32 9.14 -10.40 -0.77
C THR A 32 8.72 -11.74 -1.35
N LEU A 33 7.81 -11.75 -2.33
CA LEU A 33 7.40 -12.97 -3.03
C LEU A 33 8.56 -13.59 -3.82
N LEU A 34 9.35 -12.78 -4.53
CA LEU A 34 10.52 -13.26 -5.27
C LEU A 34 11.58 -13.87 -4.34
N ILE A 35 11.84 -13.25 -3.18
CA ILE A 35 12.76 -13.79 -2.17
C ILE A 35 12.25 -15.15 -1.66
N ASN A 36 10.96 -15.28 -1.38
CA ASN A 36 10.37 -16.55 -0.93
C ASN A 36 10.44 -17.65 -2.00
N ILE A 37 10.24 -17.31 -3.28
CA ILE A 37 10.43 -18.26 -4.38
C ILE A 37 11.89 -18.69 -4.47
N ALA A 38 12.83 -17.74 -4.39
CA ALA A 38 14.25 -18.03 -4.42
C ALA A 38 14.68 -18.93 -3.24
N PHE A 39 14.15 -18.69 -2.05
CA PHE A 39 14.41 -19.52 -0.86
C PHE A 39 14.00 -20.98 -1.07
N ARG A 40 12.89 -21.21 -1.78
CA ARG A 40 12.40 -22.56 -2.08
C ARG A 40 13.26 -23.31 -3.10
N ILE A 41 13.93 -22.59 -4.00
CA ILE A 41 14.73 -23.18 -5.10
C ILE A 41 16.18 -23.45 -4.66
N VAL A 42 16.75 -22.58 -3.83
CA VAL A 42 18.13 -22.71 -3.36
C VAL A 42 18.31 -23.97 -2.53
N SER A 43 19.34 -24.75 -2.85
CA SER A 43 19.74 -25.96 -2.10
C SER A 43 20.83 -25.67 -1.05
N ASP A 44 21.68 -24.67 -1.29
CA ASP A 44 22.78 -24.27 -0.41
C ASP A 44 22.29 -23.72 0.94
N ILE A 45 22.88 -24.23 2.03
CA ILE A 45 22.48 -23.91 3.41
C ILE A 45 22.85 -22.46 3.77
N GLY A 46 24.02 -21.97 3.35
CA GLY A 46 24.46 -20.60 3.64
C GLY A 46 23.55 -19.57 2.99
N LEU A 47 23.21 -19.79 1.71
CA LEU A 47 22.25 -18.94 1.00
C LEU A 47 20.84 -19.03 1.60
N LYS A 48 20.38 -20.20 2.06
CA LYS A 48 19.08 -20.31 2.76
C LYS A 48 18.99 -19.44 4.00
N ILE A 49 20.03 -19.40 4.84
CA ILE A 49 20.05 -18.56 6.05
C ILE A 49 19.94 -17.08 5.69
N ILE A 50 20.69 -16.64 4.68
CA ILE A 50 20.65 -15.26 4.20
C ILE A 50 19.26 -14.91 3.66
N LEU A 51 18.69 -15.76 2.79
CA LEU A 51 17.36 -15.52 2.21
C LEU A 51 16.24 -15.55 3.26
N SER A 52 16.33 -16.41 4.27
CA SER A 52 15.40 -16.46 5.40
C SER A 52 15.42 -15.15 6.19
N THR A 53 16.62 -14.62 6.46
CA THR A 53 16.81 -13.34 7.16
C THR A 53 16.22 -12.18 6.36
N PHE A 54 16.51 -12.11 5.06
CA PHE A 54 15.92 -11.10 4.17
C PHE A 54 14.40 -11.24 4.09
N SER A 55 13.86 -12.44 3.95
CA SER A 55 12.41 -12.66 3.88
C SER A 55 11.71 -12.14 5.14
N SER A 56 12.26 -12.43 6.32
CA SER A 56 11.74 -11.95 7.60
C SER A 56 11.80 -10.43 7.74
N LEU A 57 12.91 -9.82 7.32
CA LEU A 57 13.09 -8.37 7.33
C LEU A 57 12.10 -7.68 6.38
N PHE A 58 11.95 -8.20 5.16
CA PHE A 58 11.00 -7.68 4.18
C PHE A 58 9.55 -7.85 4.64
N LEU A 59 9.23 -8.93 5.34
CA LEU A 59 7.92 -9.13 5.96
C LEU A 59 7.59 -8.03 6.98
N ILE A 60 8.53 -7.74 7.89
CA ILE A 60 8.38 -6.66 8.87
C ILE A 60 8.23 -5.32 8.15
N LEU A 61 9.07 -5.03 7.16
CA LEU A 61 8.99 -3.80 6.39
C LEU A 61 7.64 -3.64 5.68
N THR A 62 7.15 -4.69 5.00
CA THR A 62 5.83 -4.66 4.35
C THR A 62 4.70 -4.42 5.34
N THR A 63 4.79 -5.03 6.53
CA THR A 63 3.78 -4.86 7.59
C THR A 63 3.79 -3.44 8.15
N ILE A 64 4.96 -2.85 8.40
CA ILE A 64 5.05 -1.44 8.80
C ILE A 64 4.52 -0.51 7.70
N TRP A 65 4.79 -0.84 6.43
CA TRP A 65 4.32 -0.06 5.27
C TRP A 65 2.80 -0.11 5.08
N LEU A 66 2.11 -1.09 5.67
CA LEU A 66 0.64 -1.13 5.69
C LEU A 66 0.05 0.14 6.31
N VAL A 67 0.69 0.68 7.35
CA VAL A 67 0.26 1.93 8.01
C VAL A 67 0.21 3.08 7.01
N MET A 68 1.19 3.16 6.11
CA MET A 68 1.23 4.19 5.06
C MET A 68 0.11 3.98 4.03
N GLY A 69 -0.21 2.73 3.69
CA GLY A 69 -1.36 2.38 2.85
C GLY A 69 -2.69 2.83 3.45
N VAL A 70 -2.89 2.59 4.75
CA VAL A 70 -4.11 3.01 5.47
C VAL A 70 -4.22 4.54 5.55
N ILE A 71 -3.13 5.24 5.83
CA ILE A 71 -3.11 6.72 5.83
C ILE A 71 -3.49 7.26 4.44
N GLU A 72 -2.96 6.65 3.37
CA GLU A 72 -3.30 7.00 2.00
C GLU A 72 -4.79 6.71 1.69
N LEU A 73 -5.35 5.60 2.19
CA LEU A 73 -6.78 5.28 2.05
C LEU A 73 -7.67 6.35 2.68
N LEU A 74 -7.41 6.69 3.95
CA LEU A 74 -8.16 7.73 4.68
C LEU A 74 -8.11 9.07 3.95
N THR A 75 -6.97 9.36 3.36
CA THR A 75 -6.77 10.55 2.55
C THR A 75 -7.60 10.54 1.27
N LEU A 76 -7.60 9.44 0.52
CA LEU A 76 -8.41 9.29 -0.69
C LEU A 76 -9.91 9.43 -0.38
N ILE A 77 -10.38 8.85 0.73
CA ILE A 77 -11.76 8.99 1.21
C ILE A 77 -12.08 10.45 1.53
N LYS A 78 -11.20 11.15 2.26
CA LYS A 78 -11.38 12.57 2.59
C LYS A 78 -11.44 13.44 1.33
N THR A 79 -10.61 13.15 0.34
CA THR A 79 -10.64 13.82 -0.97
C THR A 79 -11.94 13.54 -1.71
N ALA A 80 -12.49 12.33 -1.64
CA ALA A 80 -13.78 11.98 -2.23
C ALA A 80 -14.92 12.78 -1.60
N LEU A 81 -14.93 12.87 -0.27
CA LEU A 81 -15.92 13.64 0.48
C LEU A 81 -15.79 15.15 0.18
N SER A 82 -14.57 15.68 0.11
CA SER A 82 -14.32 17.06 -0.29
C SER A 82 -14.84 17.35 -1.69
N LEU A 83 -14.58 16.46 -2.65
CA LEU A 83 -15.06 16.60 -4.03
C LEU A 83 -16.61 16.58 -4.09
N LYS A 84 -17.26 15.71 -3.31
CA LYS A 84 -18.72 15.66 -3.18
C LYS A 84 -19.27 16.95 -2.57
N LYS A 85 -18.62 17.49 -1.53
CA LYS A 85 -19.01 18.74 -0.88
C LYS A 85 -18.91 19.94 -1.81
N LYS A 86 -17.89 19.99 -2.67
CA LYS A 86 -17.73 21.04 -3.68
C LYS A 86 -18.81 20.97 -4.77
N LEU A 87 -19.20 19.77 -5.20
CA LEU A 87 -20.33 19.58 -6.11
C LEU A 87 -21.64 20.08 -5.48
N SER A 88 -21.91 19.75 -4.21
CA SER A 88 -23.14 20.21 -3.53
C SER A 88 -23.22 21.72 -3.28
N ARG A 89 -22.12 22.45 -3.48
CA ARG A 89 -22.04 23.90 -3.34
C ARG A 89 -21.99 24.61 -4.70
N ASP A 90 -22.16 23.86 -5.79
CA ASP A 90 -21.95 24.34 -7.16
C ASP A 90 -20.58 24.99 -7.40
N GLU A 91 -19.58 24.66 -6.58
CA GLU A 91 -18.19 25.14 -6.75
C GLU A 91 -17.47 24.41 -7.91
N ILE A 92 -18.05 23.33 -8.45
CA ILE A 92 -17.49 22.52 -9.54
C ILE A 92 -18.61 22.00 -10.43
N GLU A 93 -18.44 22.12 -11.74
CA GLU A 93 -19.33 21.51 -12.74
C GLU A 93 -19.40 19.98 -12.64
N ASN A 94 -20.56 19.44 -13.00
CA ASN A 94 -20.86 18.02 -12.88
C ASN A 94 -19.95 17.14 -13.77
N ASP A 95 -19.59 17.61 -14.96
CA ASP A 95 -18.67 16.90 -15.87
C ASP A 95 -17.25 16.81 -15.30
N VAL A 96 -16.76 17.91 -14.72
CA VAL A 96 -15.46 17.97 -14.06
C VAL A 96 -15.44 17.07 -12.82
N TYR A 97 -16.53 17.07 -12.03
CA TYR A 97 -16.72 16.17 -10.91
C TYR A 97 -16.63 14.71 -11.36
N ARG A 98 -17.39 14.31 -12.38
CA ARG A 98 -17.45 12.93 -12.88
C ARG A 98 -16.09 12.42 -13.33
N ASN A 99 -15.29 13.27 -13.98
CA ASN A 99 -13.94 12.92 -14.44
C ASN A 99 -12.94 12.79 -13.29
N ARG A 100 -13.02 13.64 -12.27
CA ARG A 100 -12.17 13.56 -11.07
C ARG A 100 -12.55 12.37 -10.20
N PHE A 101 -13.84 12.13 -10.00
CA PHE A 101 -14.35 11.02 -9.20
C PHE A 101 -13.99 9.65 -9.82
N ARG A 102 -14.09 9.51 -11.16
CA ARG A 102 -13.64 8.29 -11.86
C ARG A 102 -12.16 7.99 -11.61
N ARG A 103 -11.29 9.00 -11.67
CA ARG A 103 -9.86 8.83 -11.34
C ARG A 103 -9.65 8.43 -9.89
N LEU A 104 -10.32 9.11 -8.96
CA LEU A 104 -10.23 8.82 -7.54
C LEU A 104 -10.69 7.39 -7.20
N LYS A 105 -11.77 6.91 -7.85
CA LYS A 105 -12.26 5.53 -7.72
C LYS A 105 -11.19 4.51 -8.11
N LYS A 106 -10.44 4.74 -9.19
CA LYS A 106 -9.33 3.86 -9.59
C LYS A 106 -8.24 3.81 -8.51
N PHE A 107 -7.86 4.97 -7.96
CA PHE A 107 -6.83 5.02 -6.91
C PHE A 107 -7.29 4.36 -5.61
N LEU A 108 -8.56 4.50 -5.24
CA LEU A 108 -9.15 3.76 -4.12
C LEU A 108 -9.07 2.24 -4.33
N ILE A 109 -9.43 1.76 -5.53
CA ILE A 109 -9.35 0.32 -5.86
C ILE A 109 -7.91 -0.19 -5.74
N ILE A 110 -6.93 0.54 -6.27
CA ILE A 110 -5.51 0.17 -6.19
C ILE A 110 -5.05 0.10 -4.72
N ASN A 111 -5.38 1.11 -3.92
CA ASN A 111 -4.97 1.17 -2.51
C ASN A 111 -5.66 0.07 -1.67
N ILE A 112 -6.96 -0.17 -1.88
CA ILE A 112 -7.67 -1.28 -1.22
C ILE A 112 -7.07 -2.63 -1.62
N GLY A 113 -6.79 -2.82 -2.91
CA GLY A 113 -6.15 -4.04 -3.42
C GLY A 113 -4.80 -4.29 -2.74
N TYR A 114 -3.99 -3.25 -2.54
CA TYR A 114 -2.72 -3.34 -1.82
C TYR A 114 -2.92 -3.80 -0.37
N ILE A 115 -3.85 -3.19 0.35
CA ILE A 115 -4.17 -3.55 1.74
C ILE A 115 -4.60 -5.01 1.84
N VAL A 116 -5.50 -5.45 0.97
CA VAL A 116 -5.96 -6.86 0.91
C VAL A 116 -4.79 -7.80 0.67
N LEU A 117 -3.88 -7.44 -0.24
CA LEU A 117 -2.72 -8.26 -0.57
C LEU A 117 -1.78 -8.42 0.64
N ILE A 118 -1.50 -7.35 1.38
CA ILE A 118 -0.73 -7.46 2.64
C ILE A 118 -1.46 -8.31 3.67
N LEU A 119 -2.78 -8.16 3.83
CA LEU A 119 -3.53 -9.00 4.77
C LEU A 119 -3.42 -10.48 4.42
N LEU A 120 -3.51 -10.83 3.13
CA LEU A 120 -3.27 -12.20 2.66
C LEU A 120 -1.84 -12.67 2.96
N GLN A 121 -0.83 -11.80 2.79
CA GLN A 121 0.56 -12.12 3.11
C GLN A 121 0.76 -12.37 4.61
N ILE A 122 0.16 -11.56 5.48
CA ILE A 122 0.20 -11.75 6.94
C ILE A 122 -0.47 -13.09 7.31
N VAL A 123 -1.66 -13.35 6.76
CA VAL A 123 -2.38 -14.61 6.97
C VAL A 123 -1.54 -15.80 6.52
N TYR A 124 -0.89 -15.72 5.35
CA TYR A 124 0.01 -16.76 4.86
C TYR A 124 1.15 -17.05 5.84
N VAL A 125 1.78 -16.02 6.40
CA VAL A 125 2.87 -16.19 7.36
C VAL A 125 2.39 -16.81 8.66
N ILE A 126 1.23 -16.39 9.18
CA ILE A 126 0.64 -16.97 10.39
C ILE A 126 0.34 -18.46 10.19
N PHE A 127 -0.28 -18.84 9.07
CA PHE A 127 -0.61 -20.24 8.78
C PHE A 127 0.60 -21.13 8.49
N ASN A 128 1.70 -20.56 7.97
CA ASN A 128 2.91 -21.31 7.65
C ASN A 128 4.03 -21.07 8.66
N TRP A 129 3.72 -20.51 9.84
CA TRP A 129 4.71 -20.17 10.86
C TRP A 129 5.58 -21.37 11.23
N GLU A 130 4.99 -22.55 11.43
CA GLU A 130 5.73 -23.78 11.76
C GLU A 130 6.65 -24.26 10.63
N LYS A 131 6.30 -23.99 9.37
CA LYS A 131 7.13 -24.36 8.21
C LYS A 131 8.21 -23.34 7.88
N LEU A 132 8.03 -22.10 8.33
CA LEU A 132 8.98 -21.00 8.18
C LEU A 132 9.99 -20.98 9.33
N ASN A 133 9.67 -21.58 10.47
CA ASN A 133 10.53 -21.70 11.65
C ASN A 133 11.48 -22.91 11.57
N ILE A 134 12.17 -23.05 10.43
CA ILE A 134 13.23 -24.05 10.18
C ILE A 134 14.58 -23.43 10.47
#